data_AF-A0A7X4ATH7-F1
#
_entry.id   AF-A0A7X4ATH7-F1
#
_cell.length_a   1.000
_cell.length_b   1.000
_cell.length_c   1.000
_cell.angle_alpha   90.00
_cell.angle_beta   90.00
_cell.angle_gamma   90.00
#
_symmetry.space_group_name_H-M   'P 1'
#
loop_
_entity.id
_entity.type
_entity.pdbx_description
1 polymer ?
#
loop_
_entity_poly.entity_id
_entity_poly.type
_entity_poly.pdbx_seq_one_letter_code
_entity_poly.pdbx_strand_id
1 'polypeptide(L)'
;MTPAKRRVPLRTCIVCGAKGPKRGFTRIVSTPEEGVKVDRTGRLSGRGAYVCCDARCSPSELRRGRIEQALKRRVTDDDWNTVTAEIVGDETERS
;
A
#
# COMPACT_ATOMS: atom_id res chain seq x y z
N MET A 1 -21.96 -25.71 18.55
CA MET A 1 -21.37 -25.49 17.20
C MET A 1 -20.60 -24.18 17.23
N THR A 2 -19.28 -24.23 17.39
CA THR A 2 -18.43 -23.03 17.43
C THR A 2 -18.28 -22.50 16.00
N PRO A 3 -18.57 -21.22 15.71
CA PRO A 3 -18.43 -20.68 14.36
C PRO A 3 -16.98 -20.87 13.90
N ALA A 4 -16.80 -21.46 12.71
CA ALA A 4 -15.49 -21.67 12.12
C ALA A 4 -14.73 -20.35 12.09
N LYS A 5 -13.54 -20.34 12.71
CA LYS A 5 -12.66 -19.18 12.84
C LYS A 5 -12.41 -18.63 11.43
N ARG A 6 -13.07 -17.52 11.07
CA ARG A 6 -12.91 -16.90 9.74
C ARG A 6 -11.44 -16.59 9.55
N ARG A 7 -10.82 -17.17 8.51
CA ARG A 7 -9.43 -16.87 8.17
C ARG A 7 -9.36 -15.39 7.82
N VAL A 8 -8.75 -14.59 8.68
CA VAL A 8 -8.51 -13.18 8.39
C VAL A 8 -7.59 -13.11 7.17
N PRO A 9 -8.00 -12.46 6.07
CA PRO A 9 -7.16 -12.33 4.91
C PRO A 9 -5.87 -11.59 5.26
N LEU A 10 -4.73 -12.25 5.08
CA LEU A 10 -3.42 -11.63 5.25
C LEU A 10 -3.10 -10.76 4.03
N ARG A 11 -2.29 -9.73 4.25
CA ARG A 11 -1.73 -8.84 3.23
C ARG A 11 -0.25 -9.13 3.11
N THR A 12 0.25 -9.10 1.88
CA THR A 12 1.67 -9.32 1.59
C THR A 12 2.30 -8.00 1.22
N CYS A 13 3.40 -7.65 1.87
CA CYS A 13 4.15 -6.45 1.55
C CYS A 13 4.86 -6.61 0.20
N ILE A 14 4.73 -5.64 -0.69
CA ILE A 14 5.45 -5.65 -1.98
C ILE A 14 6.95 -5.35 -1.85
N VAL A 15 7.36 -4.74 -0.73
CA VAL A 15 8.76 -4.39 -0.43
C VAL A 15 9.47 -5.59 0.20
N CYS A 16 9.08 -5.96 1.42
CA CYS A 16 9.76 -7.00 2.21
C CYS A 16 9.14 -8.40 2.10
N GLY A 17 7.97 -8.55 1.46
CA GLY A 17 7.27 -9.84 1.37
C GLY A 17 6.56 -10.31 2.65
N ALA A 18 6.62 -9.54 3.74
CA ALA A 18 5.98 -9.90 5.01
C ALA A 18 4.47 -10.06 4.87
N LYS A 19 3.90 -11.05 5.56
CA LYS A 19 2.46 -11.31 5.60
C LYS A 19 1.87 -10.90 6.94
N GLY A 20 0.78 -10.13 6.94
CA GLY A 20 0.14 -9.71 8.19
C GLY A 20 -1.27 -9.17 8.03
N PRO A 21 -1.93 -8.79 9.14
CA PRO A 21 -3.30 -8.26 9.13
C PRO A 21 -3.34 -6.84 8.56
N LYS A 22 -4.50 -6.42 8.02
CA LYS A 22 -4.71 -5.10 7.38
C LYS A 22 -4.20 -3.89 8.19
N ARG A 23 -4.26 -3.93 9.53
CA ARG A 23 -3.91 -2.80 10.41
C ARG A 23 -2.48 -2.29 10.28
N GLY A 24 -1.53 -3.12 9.85
CA GLY A 24 -0.12 -2.73 9.70
C GLY A 24 0.32 -2.48 8.26
N PHE A 25 -0.64 -2.34 7.33
CA PHE A 25 -0.35 -2.20 5.91
C PHE A 25 -1.07 -1.00 5.30
N THR A 26 -0.31 -0.19 4.59
CA THR A 26 -0.78 0.88 3.72
C THR A 26 -1.12 0.30 2.36
N ARG A 27 -2.35 0.54 1.87
CA ARG A 27 -2.77 0.12 0.53
C ARG A 27 -2.44 1.23 -0.46
N ILE A 28 -1.77 0.91 -1.55
CA ILE A 28 -1.58 1.77 -2.70
C ILE A 28 -2.49 1.23 -3.81
N VAL A 29 -3.26 2.08 -4.46
CA VAL A 29 -4.21 1.69 -5.50
C VAL A 29 -3.89 2.42 -6.79
N SER A 30 -3.97 1.70 -7.91
CA SER A 30 -3.99 2.30 -9.24
C SER A 30 -5.44 2.43 -9.70
N THR A 31 -5.92 3.66 -9.77
CA THR A 31 -7.21 4.00 -10.38
C THR A 31 -7.01 4.34 -11.86
N PRO A 32 -7.96 4.01 -12.76
CA PRO A 32 -7.86 4.38 -14.17
C PRO A 32 -7.74 5.90 -14.38
N GLU A 33 -8.59 6.66 -13.69
CA GLU A 33 -8.78 8.11 -13.86
C GLU A 33 -7.74 8.96 -13.12
N GLU A 34 -7.39 8.60 -11.89
CA GLU A 34 -6.55 9.44 -11.02
C GLU A 34 -5.11 8.94 -10.86
N GLY A 35 -4.72 7.87 -11.56
CA GLY A 35 -3.37 7.31 -11.47
C GLY A 35 -3.16 6.50 -10.19
N VAL A 36 -1.96 6.60 -9.60
CA VAL A 36 -1.55 5.81 -8.43
C VAL A 36 -1.61 6.65 -7.16
N LYS A 37 -2.40 6.21 -6.19
CA LYS A 37 -2.64 6.92 -4.92
C LYS A 37 -2.63 5.98 -3.72
N VAL A 38 -2.48 6.53 -2.52
CA VAL A 38 -2.59 5.77 -1.27
C VAL A 38 -4.08 5.69 -0.86
N ASP A 39 -4.59 4.47 -0.69
CA ASP A 39 -5.96 4.22 -0.26
C ASP A 39 -6.02 3.83 1.22
N ARG A 40 -6.25 4.82 2.08
CA ARG A 40 -6.46 4.60 3.52
C ARG A 40 -7.85 4.04 3.82
N THR A 41 -8.85 4.41 3.01
CA THR A 41 -10.26 4.07 3.24
C THR A 41 -10.59 2.63 2.86
N GLY A 42 -9.83 2.03 1.94
CA GLY A 42 -10.13 0.74 1.34
C GLY A 42 -11.30 0.79 0.35
N ARG A 43 -11.75 1.99 -0.06
CA ARG A 43 -12.92 2.19 -0.93
C ARG A 43 -12.55 2.38 -2.39
N LEU A 44 -11.29 2.67 -2.69
CA LEU A 44 -10.86 2.94 -4.05
C LEU A 44 -10.83 1.65 -4.88
N SER A 45 -11.45 1.76 -6.06
CA SER A 45 -11.57 0.70 -7.06
C SER A 45 -10.32 0.67 -7.93
N GLY A 46 -9.73 -0.51 -8.07
CA GLY A 46 -8.51 -0.69 -8.87
C GLY A 46 -7.61 -1.79 -8.34
N ARG A 47 -6.47 -1.97 -9.03
CA ARG A 47 -5.42 -2.88 -8.56
C ARG A 47 -4.77 -2.28 -7.32
N GLY A 48 -4.71 -3.06 -6.25
CA GLY A 48 -4.14 -2.65 -4.98
C GLY A 48 -2.85 -3.38 -4.68
N ALA A 49 -1.85 -2.65 -4.20
CA ALA A 49 -0.62 -3.16 -3.62
C ALA A 49 -0.57 -2.79 -2.14
N TYR A 50 0.13 -3.58 -1.32
CA TYR A 50 0.24 -3.34 0.11
C TYR A 50 1.70 -3.12 0.51
N VAL A 51 1.94 -2.11 1.32
CA VAL A 51 3.25 -1.80 1.91
C VAL A 51 3.10 -1.83 3.43
N CYS A 52 4.06 -2.42 4.12
CA CYS A 52 4.02 -2.55 5.57
C CYS A 52 4.49 -1.26 6.26
N CYS A 53 4.01 -0.96 7.47
CA CYS A 53 4.47 0.21 8.24
C CYS A 53 5.80 -0.05 9.00
N ASP A 54 6.55 -1.08 8.64
CA ASP A 54 7.87 -1.38 9.22
C ASP A 54 8.86 -0.32 8.74
N ALA A 55 9.82 0.08 9.60
CA ALA A 55 10.88 1.02 9.22
C ALA A 55 11.68 0.55 7.99
N ARG A 56 11.75 -0.77 7.74
CA ARG A 56 12.37 -1.38 6.56
C ARG A 56 11.54 -1.23 5.27
N CYS A 57 10.27 -0.86 5.39
CA CYS A 57 9.31 -0.67 4.28
C CYS A 57 9.10 0.82 3.95
N SER A 58 10.00 1.69 4.43
CA SER A 58 9.89 3.15 4.27
C SER A 58 9.78 3.60 2.80
N PRO A 59 9.30 4.82 2.54
CA PRO A 59 9.25 5.39 1.19
C PRO A 59 10.59 5.33 0.44
N SER A 60 11.71 5.37 1.16
CA SER A 60 13.05 5.28 0.58
C SER A 60 13.40 3.88 0.06
N GLU A 61 12.91 2.83 0.73
CA GLU A 61 13.09 1.43 0.30
C GLU A 61 12.05 1.02 -0.74
N LEU A 62 10.91 1.71 -0.78
CA LEU A 62 9.92 1.56 -1.83
C LEU A 62 10.54 2.01 -3.16
N ARG A 63 10.52 1.13 -4.17
CA ARG A 63 11.03 1.44 -5.51
C ARG A 63 9.87 1.60 -6.49
N ARG A 64 9.92 2.63 -7.34
CA ARG A 64 8.95 2.84 -8.44
C ARG A 64 8.65 1.56 -9.20
N GLY A 65 9.69 0.86 -9.67
CA GLY A 65 9.53 -0.39 -10.43
C GLY A 65 8.78 -1.51 -9.67
N ARG A 66 8.87 -1.59 -8.34
CA ARG A 66 8.11 -2.57 -7.54
C ARG A 66 6.61 -2.22 -7.53
N ILE A 67 6.28 -0.94 -7.42
CA ILE A 67 4.88 -0.47 -7.51
C ILE A 67 4.35 -0.73 -8.92
N GLU A 68 5.12 -0.37 -9.94
CA GLU A 68 4.71 -0.56 -11.33
C GLU A 68 4.40 -2.02 -11.65
N GLN A 69 5.24 -2.94 -11.18
CA GLN A 69 5.01 -4.38 -11.30
C GLN A 69 3.76 -4.84 -10.54
N ALA A 70 3.57 -4.38 -9.30
CA ALA A 70 2.44 -4.79 -8.46
C ALA A 70 1.10 -4.26 -8.99
N LEU A 71 1.06 -3.01 -9.45
CA LEU A 71 -0.12 -2.35 -10.00
C LEU A 71 -0.30 -2.64 -11.49
N LYS A 72 0.73 -3.17 -12.16
CA LYS A 72 0.82 -3.39 -13.61
C LYS A 72 0.44 -2.12 -14.39
N ARG A 73 0.98 -0.98 -13.96
CA ARG A 73 0.82 0.35 -14.57
C ARG A 73 2.12 1.11 -14.37
N ARG A 74 2.49 1.98 -15.32
CA ARG A 74 3.59 2.93 -15.10
C ARG A 74 3.21 3.92 -14.02
N VAL A 75 4.18 4.26 -13.17
CA VAL A 75 4.05 5.27 -12.12
C VAL A 75 4.75 6.51 -12.64
N THR A 76 4.00 7.60 -12.83
CA THR A 76 4.57 8.88 -13.25
C THR A 76 5.33 9.55 -12.10
N ASP A 77 6.06 10.63 -12.41
CA ASP A 77 6.71 11.43 -11.37
C ASP A 77 5.68 12.04 -10.40
N ASP A 78 4.55 12.52 -10.91
CA ASP A 78 3.45 13.06 -10.09
C ASP A 78 2.82 12.00 -9.18
N ASP A 79 2.54 10.80 -9.72
CA ASP A 79 2.06 9.66 -8.95
C ASP A 79 3.03 9.33 -7.81
N TRP A 80 4.33 9.27 -8.14
CA TRP A 80 5.37 8.93 -7.18
C TRP A 80 5.46 9.96 -6.05
N ASN A 81 5.48 11.25 -6.40
CA ASN A 81 5.53 12.33 -5.43
C ASN A 81 4.30 12.34 -4.52
N THR A 82 3.12 12.05 -5.07
CA THR A 82 1.88 11.92 -4.31
C THR A 82 1.97 10.75 -3.32
N VAL A 83 2.38 9.57 -3.79
CA VAL A 83 2.48 8.37 -2.94
C VAL A 83 3.51 8.55 -1.84
N THR A 84 4.70 9.08 -2.12
CA THR A 84 5.74 9.26 -1.10
C THR A 84 5.32 10.32 -0.09
N ALA A 85 4.74 11.44 -0.53
CA ALA A 85 4.21 12.47 0.37
C ALA A 85 3.12 11.90 1.30
N GLU A 86 2.20 11.10 0.76
CA GLU A 86 1.12 10.51 1.57
C GLU A 86 1.58 9.40 2.52
N ILE A 87 2.66 8.68 2.21
CA ILE A 87 3.25 7.71 3.13
C ILE A 87 4.01 8.42 4.26
N VAL A 88 4.76 9.50 3.96
CA VAL A 88 5.50 10.30 4.97
C VAL A 88 4.55 11.09 5.87
N GLY A 89 3.47 11.66 5.30
CA GLY A 89 2.49 12.42 6.08
C GLY A 89 1.82 11.62 7.19
N ASP A 90 1.72 10.28 7.06
CA ASP A 90 1.14 9.40 8.09
C ASP A 90 2.02 9.30 9.36
N GLU A 91 3.33 9.55 9.26
CA GLU A 91 4.22 9.60 10.44
C GLU A 91 3.97 10.86 11.28
N THR A 92 3.47 11.94 10.67
CA THR A 92 3.33 13.25 11.34
C THR A 92 2.00 13.37 12.10
N GLU A 93 0.95 12.69 11.66
CA GLU A 93 -0.40 12.75 12.28
C GLU A 93 -0.61 11.80 13.48
N ARG A 94 0.44 11.05 13.89
CA ARG A 94 0.43 10.19 15.08
C ARG A 94 1.28 10.71 16.25
N SER A 95 1.84 11.91 16.15
CA SER A 95 2.51 12.60 17.27
C SER A 95 1.55 13.46 18.07
#